data_AF-A0A9D5NQ84-F1
#
_entry.id   AF-A0A9D5NQ84-F1
#
_cell.length_a   1.000
_cell.length_b   1.000
_cell.length_c   1.000
_cell.angle_alpha   90.00
_cell.angle_beta   90.00
_cell.angle_gamma   90.00
#
_symmetry.space_group_name_H-M   'P 1'
#
loop_
_entity.id
_entity.type
_entity.pdbx_description
1 polymer ?
#
loop_
_entity_poly.entity_id
_entity_poly.type
_entity_poly.pdbx_seq_one_letter_code
_entity_poly.pdbx_strand_id
1 'polypeptide(L)'
;MARAYIIIGIALMLAASTGCNRYHVEDILLPRNEISLTVKGADQIIYDEESWQLGYNDERNEFRIVNDKLNNWVILQCDAVPSTVGQSVTAYLEYTTSNDTRKLNGLTFTVEKTSPDGLIWLWNDDKKIGIVVKSLL
;
A
#
# COMPACT_ATOMS: atom_id res chain seq x y z
N MET A 1 -45.98 26.15 -38.09
CA MET A 1 -45.67 26.52 -36.69
C MET A 1 -45.77 25.27 -35.84
N ALA A 2 -44.70 24.97 -35.10
CA ALA A 2 -44.62 24.07 -33.94
C ALA A 2 -45.09 22.61 -34.18
N ARG A 3 -44.29 21.54 -34.08
CA ARG A 3 -43.10 21.30 -33.25
C ARG A 3 -42.27 20.17 -33.89
N ALA A 4 -41.16 20.53 -34.51
CA ALA A 4 -39.94 19.74 -34.38
C ALA A 4 -39.54 19.73 -32.88
N TYR A 5 -38.57 18.91 -32.47
CA TYR A 5 -37.97 18.87 -31.13
C TYR A 5 -38.56 17.90 -30.09
N ILE A 6 -38.85 16.62 -30.40
CA ILE A 6 -38.87 15.59 -29.32
C ILE A 6 -38.39 14.22 -29.82
N ILE A 7 -37.31 14.11 -30.60
CA ILE A 7 -36.59 12.81 -30.77
C ILE A 7 -35.09 13.06 -31.03
N ILE A 8 -34.47 13.97 -30.27
CA ILE A 8 -33.00 14.09 -30.21
C ILE A 8 -32.66 14.16 -28.73
N GLY A 9 -32.41 13.00 -28.13
CA GLY A 9 -32.00 12.95 -26.73
C GLY A 9 -32.55 11.74 -26.00
N ILE A 10 -32.07 10.55 -26.36
CA ILE A 10 -31.85 9.36 -25.50
C ILE A 10 -31.01 8.41 -26.37
N ALA A 11 -29.71 8.66 -26.48
CA ALA A 11 -28.71 7.67 -26.90
C ALA A 11 -27.27 8.10 -26.54
N LEU A 12 -27.12 9.08 -25.64
CA LEU A 12 -25.85 9.48 -25.03
C LEU A 12 -25.86 9.13 -23.53
N MET A 13 -26.44 7.97 -23.20
CA MET A 13 -26.32 7.32 -21.89
C MET A 13 -25.61 5.98 -22.04
N LEU A 14 -24.57 5.91 -22.88
CA LEU A 14 -23.44 5.04 -22.59
C LEU A 14 -22.65 5.73 -21.47
N ALA A 15 -23.27 5.75 -20.28
CA ALA A 15 -22.61 6.12 -19.06
C ALA A 15 -21.39 5.21 -18.92
N ALA A 16 -20.24 5.85 -18.87
CA ALA A 16 -18.96 5.24 -18.60
C ALA A 16 -19.04 4.43 -17.30
N SER A 17 -19.36 3.14 -17.41
CA SER A 17 -18.97 2.14 -16.42
C SER A 17 -17.59 1.60 -16.80
N THR A 18 -16.65 2.48 -17.15
CA THR A 18 -15.25 2.18 -16.86
C THR A 18 -15.19 2.20 -15.35
N GLY A 19 -15.23 1.03 -14.71
CA GLY A 19 -15.04 0.94 -13.27
C GLY A 19 -13.74 1.66 -12.94
N CYS A 20 -13.82 2.86 -12.37
CA CYS A 20 -12.64 3.52 -11.82
C CYS A 20 -12.04 2.53 -10.86
N ASN A 21 -10.83 2.04 -11.16
CA ASN A 21 -10.02 1.39 -10.15
C ASN A 21 -9.77 2.47 -9.10
N ARG A 22 -10.54 2.50 -8.01
CA ARG A 22 -10.54 3.61 -7.04
C ARG A 22 -9.23 3.71 -6.25
N TYR A 23 -8.29 2.80 -6.50
CA TYR A 23 -7.08 2.63 -5.72
C TYR A 23 -5.88 2.60 -6.65
N HIS A 24 -5.43 3.80 -7.01
CA HIS A 24 -4.24 4.02 -7.80
C HIS A 24 -3.02 4.22 -6.89
N VAL A 25 -1.87 3.70 -7.32
CA VAL A 25 -0.62 3.76 -6.55
C VAL A 25 -0.15 5.20 -6.36
N GLU A 26 -0.40 6.04 -7.37
CA GLU A 26 -0.13 7.47 -7.41
C GLU A 26 -0.94 8.25 -6.37
N ASP A 27 -2.13 7.77 -6.01
CA ASP A 27 -3.02 8.42 -5.06
C ASP A 27 -2.80 7.94 -3.63
N ILE A 28 -2.41 6.68 -3.45
CA ILE A 28 -2.36 6.01 -2.14
C ILE A 28 -0.96 5.98 -1.55
N LEU A 29 0.00 5.52 -2.35
CA LEU A 29 1.32 5.13 -1.87
C LEU A 29 2.38 6.19 -2.16
N LEU A 30 2.49 6.63 -3.41
CA LEU A 30 3.57 7.55 -3.83
C LEU A 30 3.60 8.91 -3.11
N PRO A 31 2.46 9.50 -2.68
CA PRO A 31 2.46 10.75 -1.92
C PRO A 31 2.96 10.61 -0.47
N ARG A 32 3.07 9.38 0.06
CA ARG A 32 3.50 9.14 1.44
C ARG A 32 4.97 9.53 1.60
N ASN A 33 5.27 10.21 2.70
CA ASN A 33 6.64 10.57 3.10
C ASN A 33 7.04 9.92 4.44
N GLU A 34 6.21 9.03 4.96
CA GLU A 34 6.36 8.39 6.26
C GLU A 34 6.16 6.88 6.13
N ILE A 35 6.80 6.14 7.04
CA ILE A 35 6.63 4.69 7.16
C ILE A 35 5.16 4.42 7.49
N SER A 36 4.51 3.57 6.70
CA SER A 36 3.06 3.38 6.78
C SER A 36 2.61 2.07 6.15
N LEU A 37 1.43 1.61 6.56
CA LEU A 37 0.71 0.52 5.92
C LEU A 37 -0.71 0.99 5.57
N THR A 38 -1.06 0.86 4.30
CA THR A 38 -2.37 1.21 3.76
C THR A 38 -2.99 0.00 3.06
N VAL A 39 -4.29 -0.19 3.23
CA VAL A 39 -5.05 -1.26 2.58
C VAL A 39 -6.28 -0.64 1.95
N LYS A 40 -6.40 -0.73 0.61
CA LYS A 40 -7.48 -0.11 -0.16
C LYS A 40 -7.69 1.37 0.20
N GLY A 41 -6.59 2.11 0.29
CA GLY A 41 -6.56 3.54 0.61
C GLY A 41 -6.84 3.90 2.07
N ALA A 42 -7.13 2.93 2.94
CA ALA A 42 -7.32 3.17 4.37
C ALA A 42 -6.04 2.91 5.16
N ASP A 43 -5.66 3.86 6.00
CA ASP A 43 -4.48 3.76 6.85
C ASP A 43 -4.72 2.71 7.93
N GLN A 44 -3.89 1.69 7.93
CA GLN A 44 -3.88 0.68 8.98
C GLN A 44 -2.87 1.08 10.06
N ILE A 45 -1.69 1.52 9.63
CA ILE A 45 -0.60 1.96 10.51
C ILE A 45 0.09 3.18 9.86
N ILE A 46 0.38 4.18 10.69
CA ILE A 46 1.27 5.31 10.38
C ILE A 46 2.31 5.33 11.49
N TYR A 47 3.58 5.31 11.11
CA TYR A 47 4.69 5.32 12.06
C TYR A 47 4.78 6.67 12.77
N ASP A 48 4.96 6.61 14.08
CA ASP A 48 5.23 7.78 14.92
C ASP A 48 6.57 7.58 15.63
N GLU A 49 7.54 8.44 15.33
CA GLU A 49 8.92 8.27 15.80
C GLU A 49 9.09 8.35 17.32
N GLU A 50 8.14 8.97 18.03
CA GLU A 50 8.19 9.11 19.48
C GLU A 50 7.71 7.85 20.22
N SER A 51 6.89 7.00 19.57
CA SER A 51 6.22 5.89 20.23
C SER A 51 6.31 4.55 19.49
N TRP A 52 7.13 4.49 18.44
CA TRP A 52 7.35 3.30 17.62
C TRP A 52 8.81 2.99 17.40
N GLN A 53 9.09 1.69 17.26
CA GLN A 53 10.40 1.13 17.01
C GLN A 53 10.41 0.44 15.65
N LEU A 54 11.54 0.60 14.95
CA LEU A 54 11.85 -0.13 13.72
C LEU A 54 12.79 -1.27 14.02
N GLY A 55 12.61 -2.39 13.34
CA GLY A 55 13.51 -3.53 13.39
C GLY A 55 13.72 -4.13 12.00
N TYR A 56 14.93 -4.65 11.77
CA TYR A 56 15.25 -5.41 10.57
C TYR A 56 15.98 -6.70 10.95
N ASN A 57 15.57 -7.81 10.36
CA ASN A 57 16.26 -9.10 10.48
C ASN A 57 16.78 -9.50 9.10
N ASP A 58 18.10 -9.49 8.95
CA ASP A 58 18.78 -9.72 7.68
C ASP A 58 18.68 -11.18 7.20
N GLU A 59 18.79 -12.15 8.11
CA GLU A 59 18.67 -13.57 7.77
C GLU A 59 17.30 -13.93 7.16
N ARG A 60 16.28 -13.13 7.48
CA ARG A 60 14.89 -13.37 7.07
C ARG A 60 14.35 -12.31 6.10
N ASN A 61 15.13 -11.28 5.74
CA ASN A 61 14.67 -10.10 5.01
C ASN A 61 13.36 -9.53 5.61
N GLU A 62 13.32 -9.39 6.93
CA GLU A 62 12.10 -9.07 7.68
C GLU A 62 12.16 -7.67 8.28
N PHE A 63 11.21 -6.82 7.86
CA PHE A 63 10.98 -5.49 8.40
C PHE A 63 9.93 -5.57 9.51
N ARG A 64 10.20 -4.92 10.64
CA ARG A 64 9.29 -4.85 11.80
C ARG A 64 9.06 -3.40 12.17
N ILE A 65 7.80 -3.07 12.42
CA ILE A 65 7.35 -1.78 12.91
C ILE A 65 6.45 -2.07 14.10
N VAL A 66 6.84 -1.65 15.31
CA VAL A 66 6.13 -2.03 16.54
C VAL A 66 6.01 -0.81 17.44
N ASN A 67 4.82 -0.55 17.97
CA ASN A 67 4.66 0.53 18.93
C ASN A 67 5.13 0.13 20.34
N ASP A 68 5.45 1.10 21.19
CA ASP A 68 6.00 0.85 22.53
C ASP A 68 5.03 0.14 23.47
N LYS A 69 3.73 0.23 23.18
CA LYS A 69 2.66 -0.50 23.90
C LYS A 69 2.55 -1.96 23.47
N LEU A 70 3.30 -2.38 22.44
CA LEU A 70 3.30 -3.71 21.86
C LEU A 70 1.92 -4.20 21.40
N ASN A 71 0.99 -3.27 21.13
CA ASN A 71 -0.38 -3.59 20.76
C ASN A 71 -0.70 -3.26 19.30
N ASN A 72 0.19 -2.52 18.62
CA ASN A 72 0.14 -2.34 17.18
C ASN A 72 1.48 -2.70 16.55
N TRP A 73 1.45 -3.50 15.49
CA TRP A 73 2.65 -3.90 14.77
C TRP A 73 2.39 -4.23 13.29
N VAL A 74 3.46 -4.13 12.50
CA VAL A 74 3.60 -4.67 11.14
C VAL A 74 4.86 -5.51 11.08
N ILE A 75 4.75 -6.67 10.43
CA ILE A 75 5.87 -7.51 10.03
C ILE A 75 5.73 -7.76 8.53
N LEU A 76 6.73 -7.34 7.75
CA LEU A 76 6.85 -7.63 6.33
C LEU A 76 8.10 -8.50 6.14
N GLN A 77 7.91 -9.75 5.74
CA GLN A 77 9.00 -10.66 5.41
C GLN A 77 9.04 -10.86 3.90
N CYS A 78 10.15 -10.51 3.26
CA CYS A 78 10.32 -10.64 1.80
C CYS A 78 11.19 -11.85 1.44
N ASP A 79 11.02 -12.38 0.24
CA ASP A 79 11.90 -13.41 -0.35
C ASP A 79 13.29 -12.85 -0.71
N ALA A 80 13.36 -11.56 -1.02
CA ALA A 80 14.58 -10.80 -1.24
C ALA A 80 14.46 -9.40 -0.66
N VAL A 81 15.59 -8.77 -0.32
CA VAL A 81 15.60 -7.37 0.13
C VAL A 81 15.11 -6.46 -1.00
N PRO A 82 14.02 -5.69 -0.80
CA PRO A 82 13.57 -4.72 -1.77
C PRO A 82 14.55 -3.54 -1.79
N SER A 83 15.10 -3.21 -2.96
CA SER A 83 16.18 -2.23 -3.07
C SER A 83 16.17 -1.41 -4.35
N THR A 84 15.54 -1.91 -5.42
CA THR A 84 15.60 -1.29 -6.75
C THR A 84 14.20 -1.00 -7.27
N VAL A 85 13.94 0.20 -7.78
CA VAL A 85 12.65 0.56 -8.40
C VAL A 85 12.33 -0.40 -9.56
N GLY A 86 11.10 -0.91 -9.59
CA GLY A 86 10.62 -1.93 -10.51
C GLY A 86 10.92 -3.37 -10.10
N GLN A 87 11.69 -3.59 -9.02
CA GLN A 87 11.90 -4.93 -8.45
C GLN A 87 10.58 -5.49 -7.94
N SER A 88 10.32 -6.76 -8.25
CA SER A 88 9.22 -7.51 -7.67
C SER A 88 9.73 -8.42 -6.55
N VAL A 89 9.05 -8.44 -5.41
CA VAL A 89 9.36 -9.29 -4.25
C VAL A 89 8.10 -10.02 -3.79
N THR A 90 8.23 -11.30 -3.45
CA THR A 90 7.15 -12.05 -2.80
C THR A 90 7.29 -11.89 -1.29
N ALA A 91 6.19 -11.58 -0.62
CA ALA A 91 6.22 -11.30 0.81
C ALA A 91 5.10 -11.98 1.58
N TYR A 92 5.40 -12.20 2.86
CA TYR A 92 4.44 -12.39 3.93
C TYR A 92 4.23 -11.08 4.66
N LEU A 93 2.98 -10.73 4.92
CA LEU A 93 2.59 -9.54 5.68
C LEU A 93 1.71 -9.96 6.86
N GLU A 94 2.13 -9.56 8.06
CA GLU A 94 1.36 -9.69 9.29
C GLU A 94 1.21 -8.33 9.96
N TYR A 95 0.00 -7.96 10.36
CA TYR A 95 -0.23 -6.67 11.02
C TYR A 95 -1.47 -6.70 11.92
N THR A 96 -1.50 -5.79 12.89
CA THR A 96 -2.67 -5.56 13.73
C THR A 96 -3.68 -4.65 13.06
N THR A 97 -4.94 -4.96 13.29
CA THR A 97 -6.07 -4.05 13.08
C THR A 97 -6.67 -3.69 14.43
N SER A 98 -7.67 -2.82 14.46
CA SER A 98 -8.34 -2.42 15.70
C SER A 98 -8.89 -3.58 16.54
N ASN A 99 -9.20 -4.72 15.92
CA ASN A 99 -9.88 -5.84 16.59
C ASN A 99 -9.21 -7.21 16.40
N ASP A 100 -8.20 -7.34 15.55
CA ASP A 100 -7.65 -8.65 15.15
C ASP A 100 -6.26 -8.52 14.51
N THR A 101 -5.57 -9.64 14.31
CA THR A 101 -4.34 -9.74 13.52
C THR A 101 -4.64 -10.29 12.12
N ARG A 102 -4.13 -9.62 11.09
CA ARG A 102 -4.21 -10.07 9.70
C ARG A 102 -2.89 -10.70 9.28
N LYS A 103 -2.98 -11.85 8.60
CA LYS A 103 -1.84 -12.59 8.06
C LYS A 103 -2.09 -12.88 6.58
N LEU A 104 -1.20 -12.43 5.72
CA LEU A 104 -1.32 -12.52 4.27
C LEU A 104 -0.03 -13.11 3.71
N ASN A 105 -0.14 -14.25 3.02
CA ASN A 105 0.99 -14.95 2.42
C ASN A 105 0.98 -14.77 0.90
N GLY A 106 2.17 -14.86 0.28
CA GLY A 106 2.32 -14.89 -1.17
C GLY A 106 1.90 -13.58 -1.85
N LEU A 107 2.08 -12.44 -1.17
CA LEU A 107 1.83 -11.13 -1.76
C LEU A 107 3.00 -10.75 -2.64
N THR A 108 2.76 -10.46 -3.92
CA THR A 108 3.78 -9.91 -4.80
C THR A 108 3.75 -8.38 -4.74
N PHE A 109 4.80 -7.77 -4.21
CA PHE A 109 4.97 -6.33 -4.18
C PHE A 109 5.94 -5.87 -5.28
N THR A 110 5.68 -4.69 -5.84
CA THR A 110 6.61 -3.96 -6.70
C THR A 110 7.21 -2.81 -5.91
N VAL A 111 8.52 -2.59 -6.02
CA VAL A 111 9.18 -1.39 -5.51
C VAL A 111 8.86 -0.23 -6.43
N GLU A 112 8.04 0.70 -5.96
CA GLU A 112 7.54 1.83 -6.76
C GLU A 112 8.45 3.06 -6.63
N LYS A 113 9.11 3.19 -5.49
CA LYS A 113 9.97 4.34 -5.17
C LYS A 113 10.99 3.93 -4.12
N THR A 114 12.15 4.56 -4.17
CA THR A 114 13.18 4.51 -3.13
C THR A 114 13.66 5.92 -2.88
N SER A 115 14.12 6.20 -1.66
CA SER A 115 14.68 7.51 -1.31
C SER A 115 16.09 7.39 -0.71
N PRO A 116 16.91 8.46 -0.79
CA PRO A 116 18.29 8.43 -0.27
C PRO A 116 18.40 8.19 1.24
N ASP A 117 17.36 8.47 2.01
CA ASP A 117 17.25 8.21 3.45
C ASP A 117 16.77 6.78 3.78
N GLY A 118 16.64 5.93 2.76
CA GLY A 118 16.39 4.50 2.90
C GLY A 118 14.91 4.12 2.95
N LEU A 119 13.96 5.02 2.66
CA LEU A 119 12.56 4.64 2.53
C LEU A 119 12.33 3.91 1.20
N ILE A 120 11.47 2.89 1.26
CA ILE A 120 11.14 2.02 0.14
C ILE A 120 9.61 1.88 0.10
N TRP A 121 9.01 2.23 -1.04
CA TRP A 121 7.57 2.14 -1.27
C TRP A 121 7.27 0.87 -2.03
N LEU A 122 6.45 0.01 -1.43
CA LEU A 122 6.08 -1.30 -1.96
C LEU A 122 4.58 -1.33 -2.23
N TRP A 123 4.21 -1.68 -3.46
CA TRP A 123 2.82 -1.77 -3.88
C TRP A 123 2.44 -3.20 -4.28
N ASN A 124 1.39 -3.74 -3.67
CA ASN A 124 0.72 -4.92 -4.17
C ASN A 124 -0.56 -4.50 -4.88
N ASP A 125 -0.57 -4.62 -6.21
CA ASP A 125 -1.70 -4.17 -7.02
C ASP A 125 -2.95 -5.06 -6.83
N ASP A 126 -2.79 -6.36 -6.67
CA ASP A 126 -3.93 -7.29 -6.56
C ASP A 126 -4.81 -7.02 -5.34
N LYS A 127 -4.19 -6.73 -4.19
CA LYS A 127 -4.86 -6.47 -2.91
C LYS A 127 -4.98 -4.98 -2.60
N LYS A 128 -4.37 -4.11 -3.42
CA LYS A 128 -4.29 -2.66 -3.22
C LYS A 128 -3.69 -2.33 -1.86
N ILE A 129 -2.54 -2.94 -1.57
CA ILE A 129 -1.79 -2.75 -0.32
C ILE A 129 -0.56 -1.92 -0.63
N GLY A 130 -0.44 -0.77 0.04
CA GLY A 130 0.76 0.05 -0.01
C GLY A 130 1.48 -0.02 1.32
N ILE A 131 2.76 -0.33 1.31
CA ILE A 131 3.60 -0.29 2.51
C ILE A 131 4.87 0.52 2.23
N VAL A 132 5.19 1.44 3.14
CA VAL A 132 6.45 2.18 3.15
C VAL A 132 7.27 1.65 4.30
N VAL A 133 8.45 1.09 4.01
CA VAL A 133 9.39 0.59 5.01
C VAL A 133 10.71 1.35 4.92
N LYS A 134 11.55 1.24 5.95
CA LYS A 134 12.89 1.80 5.96
C LYS A 134 13.94 0.69 5.93
N SER A 135 14.85 0.76 4.97
CA SER A 135 16.08 -0.02 4.99
C SER A 135 16.96 0.44 6.16
N LEU A 136 17.34 -0.50 7.02
CA LEU A 136 18.28 -0.28 8.12
C LEU A 136 19.68 -0.86 7.82
N LEU A 137 19.87 -1.36 6.59
CA LEU A 137 21.13 -1.83 6.04
C LEU A 137 22.03 -0.66 5.61
#